data_AF-A0A381V911-F1
#
_entry.id   AF-A0A381V911-F1
#
_cell.length_a   1.000
_cell.length_b   1.000
_cell.length_c   1.000
_cell.angle_alpha   90.00
_cell.angle_beta   90.00
_cell.angle_gamma   90.00
#
_symmetry.space_group_name_H-M   'P 1'
#
loop_
_entity.id
_entity.type
_entity.pdbx_description
1 polymer ?
#
loop_
_entity_poly.entity_id
_entity_poly.type
_entity_poly.pdbx_seq_one_letter_code
_entity_poly.pdbx_strand_id
1 'polypeptide(L)'
;VVEANHIVQRSGENFRKFIFSFTDQNGTELCLRPDLTIASCLRYLENNIKGKEKIFYSGEAYRKSQNRKDSIIRNQIGFEIIGSKNEKIDDKEIINTAIKSLSNLSYSSGTLKIGNVEIFNLLISKLDIPKRWKLRLSRHFWREKYFNDLLKRLETNSD
;
A
#
# COMPACT_ATOMS: atom_id res chain seq x y z
N VAL A 1 18.86 3.70 -2.12
CA VAL A 1 18.00 4.70 -2.80
C VAL A 1 17.35 4.01 -3.97
N VAL A 2 16.19 4.49 -4.45
CA VAL A 2 15.45 3.89 -5.56
C VAL A 2 15.00 4.99 -6.53
N GLU A 3 14.72 4.67 -7.78
CA GLU A 3 14.15 5.67 -8.69
C GLU A 3 12.78 6.13 -8.20
N ALA A 4 12.56 7.45 -8.19
CA ALA A 4 11.32 8.05 -7.68
C ALA A 4 10.10 7.60 -8.48
N ASN A 5 10.27 7.34 -9.78
CA ASN A 5 9.21 6.89 -10.68
C ASN A 5 8.58 5.55 -10.25
N HIS A 6 9.36 4.60 -9.72
CA HIS A 6 8.81 3.34 -9.21
C HIS A 6 7.82 3.57 -8.06
N ILE A 7 8.10 4.56 -7.20
CA ILE A 7 7.20 4.91 -6.11
C ILE A 7 5.92 5.56 -6.64
N VAL A 8 6.08 6.53 -7.54
CA VAL A 8 4.97 7.32 -8.06
C VAL A 8 4.00 6.47 -8.88
N GLN A 9 4.51 5.54 -9.68
CA GLN A 9 3.68 4.59 -10.44
C GLN A 9 2.83 3.70 -9.53
N ARG A 10 3.38 3.25 -8.39
CA ARG A 10 2.64 2.44 -7.42
C ARG A 10 1.63 3.27 -6.61
N SER A 11 2.06 4.42 -6.11
CA SER A 11 1.36 5.15 -5.04
C SER A 11 0.62 6.41 -5.52
N GLY A 12 0.79 6.78 -6.78
CA GLY A 12 0.23 7.97 -7.41
C GLY A 12 1.01 9.26 -7.12
N GLU A 13 0.81 10.27 -7.96
CA GLU A 13 1.50 11.58 -7.87
C GLU A 13 1.36 12.29 -6.52
N ASN A 14 0.19 12.17 -5.89
CA ASN A 14 -0.03 12.73 -4.55
C ASN A 14 0.91 12.16 -3.49
N PHE A 15 1.53 11.00 -3.76
CA PHE A 15 2.51 10.40 -2.87
C PHE A 15 3.88 11.10 -2.92
N ARG A 16 4.18 11.82 -4.01
CA ARG A 16 5.47 12.50 -4.21
C ARG A 16 5.78 13.53 -3.12
N LYS A 17 4.74 14.15 -2.55
CA LYS A 17 4.89 15.06 -1.39
C LYS A 17 5.43 14.39 -0.14
N PHE A 18 5.36 13.05 -0.06
CA PHE A 18 5.80 12.27 1.08
C PHE A 18 7.20 11.66 0.91
N ILE A 19 7.82 11.72 -0.28
CA ILE A 19 9.16 11.14 -0.52
C ILE A 19 10.26 12.19 -0.44
N PHE A 20 11.45 11.78 0.01
CA PHE A 20 12.67 12.57 -0.13
C PHE A 20 13.32 12.22 -1.46
N SER A 21 13.09 13.05 -2.49
CA SER A 21 13.74 12.90 -3.79
C SER A 21 14.89 13.88 -3.98
N PHE A 22 15.83 13.48 -4.83
CA PHE A 22 17.00 14.24 -5.25
C PHE A 22 17.41 13.78 -6.65
N THR A 23 18.14 14.62 -7.37
CA THR A 23 18.61 14.32 -8.73
C THR A 23 20.06 13.85 -8.66
N ASP A 24 20.38 12.76 -9.34
CA ASP A 24 21.75 12.30 -9.47
C ASP A 24 22.54 13.11 -10.53
N GLN A 25 23.83 12.80 -10.67
CA GLN A 25 24.72 13.44 -11.64
C GLN A 25 24.32 13.21 -13.12
N ASN A 26 23.48 12.22 -13.39
CA ASN A 26 22.99 11.88 -14.73
C ASN A 26 21.60 12.50 -15.02
N GLY A 27 21.02 13.26 -14.07
CA GLY A 27 19.68 13.83 -14.20
C GLY A 27 18.55 12.91 -13.76
N THR A 28 18.85 11.71 -13.24
CA THR A 28 17.85 10.74 -12.77
C THR A 28 17.28 11.18 -11.43
N GLU A 29 15.96 11.21 -11.30
CA GLU A 29 15.33 11.46 -10.00
C GLU A 29 15.30 10.19 -9.15
N LEU A 30 16.10 10.21 -8.09
CA LEU A 30 16.15 9.16 -7.08
C LEU A 30 15.39 9.62 -5.83
N CYS A 31 15.03 8.66 -4.98
CA CYS A 31 14.51 8.94 -3.66
C CYS A 31 15.03 7.99 -2.59
N LEU A 32 14.98 8.44 -1.34
CA LEU A 32 15.03 7.53 -0.19
C LEU A 32 13.80 6.62 -0.24
N ARG A 33 13.98 5.34 0.09
CA ARG A 33 12.89 4.35 0.05
C ARG A 33 11.80 4.73 1.08
N PRO A 34 10.53 4.90 0.68
CA PRO A 34 9.45 5.29 1.59
C PRO A 34 8.79 4.10 2.31
N ASP A 35 9.01 2.89 1.81
CA ASP A 35 8.64 1.61 2.40
C ASP A 35 9.60 0.50 1.94
N LEU A 36 9.63 -0.62 2.65
CA LEU A 36 10.49 -1.78 2.33
C LEU A 36 9.85 -2.77 1.34
N THR A 37 8.54 -2.70 1.09
CA THR A 37 7.86 -3.54 0.10
C THR A 37 8.41 -3.27 -1.31
N ILE A 38 8.56 -2.00 -1.71
CA ILE A 38 9.06 -1.68 -3.07
C ILE A 38 10.49 -2.16 -3.26
N ALA A 39 11.35 -2.00 -2.25
CA ALA A 39 12.71 -2.52 -2.31
C ALA A 39 12.72 -4.06 -2.49
N SER A 40 11.78 -4.76 -1.85
CA SER A 40 11.63 -6.22 -1.99
C SER A 40 11.16 -6.60 -3.40
N CYS A 41 10.23 -5.86 -3.98
CA CYS A 41 9.78 -6.07 -5.36
C CYS A 41 10.89 -5.81 -6.39
N LEU A 42 11.66 -4.73 -6.24
CA LEU A 42 12.78 -4.41 -7.13
C LEU A 42 13.84 -5.52 -7.08
N ARG A 43 14.23 -5.95 -5.87
CA ARG A 43 15.16 -7.08 -5.69
C ARG A 43 14.67 -8.36 -6.37
N TYR A 44 13.38 -8.67 -6.24
CA TYR A 44 12.78 -9.84 -6.91
C TYR A 44 12.94 -9.76 -8.44
N LEU A 45 12.66 -8.58 -9.01
CA LEU A 45 12.75 -8.34 -10.46
C LEU A 45 14.20 -8.33 -10.97
N GLU A 46 15.10 -7.63 -10.28
CA GLU A 46 16.53 -7.52 -10.64
C GLU A 46 17.23 -8.89 -10.64
N ASN A 47 16.86 -9.76 -9.70
CA ASN A 47 17.40 -11.12 -9.63
C ASN A 47 16.81 -12.08 -10.66
N ASN A 48 15.91 -11.61 -11.55
CA ASN A 48 15.26 -12.44 -12.57
C ASN A 48 14.60 -13.71 -12.01
N ILE A 49 14.05 -13.63 -10.79
CA ILE A 49 13.46 -14.77 -10.12
C ILE A 49 12.15 -15.14 -10.84
N LYS A 50 12.03 -16.42 -11.21
CA LYS A 50 10.85 -16.96 -11.90
C LYS A 50 10.13 -17.93 -10.98
N GLY A 51 9.28 -17.42 -10.10
CA GLY A 51 8.45 -18.25 -9.22
C GLY A 51 8.22 -17.66 -7.83
N LYS A 52 7.60 -18.46 -6.96
CA LYS A 52 7.28 -18.09 -5.58
C LYS A 52 8.58 -17.86 -4.79
N GLU A 53 8.75 -16.66 -4.25
CA GLU A 53 9.78 -16.32 -3.27
C GLU A 53 9.11 -15.79 -1.99
N LYS A 54 9.69 -16.13 -0.84
CA LYS A 54 9.31 -15.55 0.45
C LYS A 54 10.43 -14.64 0.91
N ILE A 55 10.11 -13.38 1.10
CA ILE A 55 11.07 -12.31 1.42
C ILE A 55 10.71 -11.77 2.78
N PHE A 56 11.68 -11.63 3.67
CA PHE A 56 11.50 -10.86 4.91
C PHE A 56 12.44 -9.65 4.89
N TYR A 57 12.08 -8.62 5.61
CA TYR A 57 12.89 -7.42 5.76
C TYR A 57 12.77 -6.84 7.17
N SER A 58 13.85 -6.20 7.60
CA SER A 58 13.91 -5.39 8.81
C SER A 58 14.82 -4.20 8.52
N GLY A 59 14.34 -2.98 8.70
CA GLY A 59 15.14 -1.79 8.48
C GLY A 59 14.35 -0.49 8.47
N GLU A 60 15.03 0.58 8.09
CA GLU A 60 14.46 1.93 8.07
C GLU A 60 13.81 2.25 6.72
N ALA A 61 12.68 2.96 6.77
CA ALA A 61 12.08 3.65 5.63
C ALA A 61 11.99 5.15 5.93
N TYR A 62 12.04 5.99 4.91
CA TYR A 62 12.14 7.44 5.06
C TYR A 62 10.96 8.13 4.38
N ARG A 63 10.16 8.84 5.18
CA ARG A 63 8.95 9.51 4.69
C ARG A 63 8.80 10.90 5.31
N LYS A 64 8.53 11.90 4.48
CA LYS A 64 8.17 13.24 4.94
C LYS A 64 6.86 13.16 5.72
N SER A 65 6.83 13.75 6.91
CA SER A 65 5.58 13.95 7.65
C SER A 65 4.97 15.32 7.33
N GLN A 66 3.65 15.40 7.48
CA GLN A 66 2.91 16.65 7.46
C GLN A 66 3.28 17.54 8.66
N ASN A 67 3.64 16.93 9.79
CA ASN A 67 4.06 17.61 11.00
C ASN A 67 5.59 17.53 11.15
N ARG A 68 6.27 18.68 11.26
CA ARG A 68 7.73 18.76 11.39
C ARG A 68 8.30 18.06 12.62
N LYS A 69 7.46 17.81 13.64
CA LYS A 69 7.87 17.11 14.87
C LYS A 69 7.92 15.59 14.73
N ASP A 70 7.28 15.03 13.71
CA ASP A 70 7.27 13.58 13.55
C ASP A 70 8.60 13.08 12.98
N SER A 71 9.04 11.92 13.46
CA SER A 71 10.20 11.25 12.86
C SER A 71 9.96 10.98 11.36
N ILE A 72 10.98 11.31 10.58
CA ILE A 72 11.07 10.97 9.16
C ILE A 72 11.46 9.50 8.96
N ILE A 73 12.07 8.88 9.97
CA ILE A 73 12.52 7.50 9.98
C ILE A 73 11.39 6.61 10.51
N ARG A 74 11.07 5.55 9.77
CA ARG A 74 10.07 4.55 10.11
C ARG A 74 10.75 3.18 10.13
N ASN A 75 10.92 2.60 11.30
CA ASN A 75 11.39 1.22 11.44
C ASN A 75 10.28 0.28 10.96
N GLN A 76 10.60 -0.57 9.99
CA GLN A 76 9.70 -1.53 9.39
C GLN A 76 10.29 -2.92 9.50
N ILE A 77 9.47 -3.85 9.97
CA ILE A 77 9.69 -5.29 9.86
C ILE A 77 8.48 -5.87 9.15
N GLY A 78 8.72 -6.79 8.22
CA GLY A 78 7.66 -7.37 7.42
C GLY A 78 8.18 -8.48 6.52
N PHE A 79 7.25 -9.09 5.79
CA PHE A 79 7.57 -10.13 4.84
C PHE A 79 6.52 -10.17 3.73
N GLU A 80 6.91 -10.68 2.57
CA GLU A 80 6.11 -10.74 1.35
C GLU A 80 6.25 -12.13 0.73
N ILE A 81 5.18 -12.59 0.07
CA ILE A 81 5.23 -13.76 -0.83
C ILE A 81 5.03 -13.22 -2.25
N ILE A 82 6.07 -13.31 -3.08
CA ILE A 82 6.06 -12.74 -4.44
C ILE A 82 6.12 -13.86 -5.48
N GLY A 83 5.40 -13.71 -6.61
CA GLY A 83 5.50 -14.62 -7.75
C GLY A 83 4.73 -15.94 -7.62
N SER A 84 3.90 -16.08 -6.59
CA SER A 84 3.02 -17.23 -6.44
C SER A 84 1.75 -17.12 -7.28
N LYS A 85 1.13 -18.27 -7.59
CA LYS A 85 -0.15 -18.37 -8.31
C LYS A 85 -1.30 -18.89 -7.42
N ASN A 86 -1.07 -18.98 -6.11
CA ASN A 86 -1.97 -19.66 -5.19
C ASN A 86 -2.36 -18.77 -4.00
N GLU A 87 -2.92 -17.60 -4.33
CA GLU A 87 -3.26 -16.50 -3.41
C GLU A 87 -3.88 -16.97 -2.09
N LYS A 88 -4.91 -17.82 -2.13
CA LYS A 88 -5.59 -18.31 -0.92
C LYS A 88 -4.68 -19.07 0.04
N ILE A 89 -3.73 -19.84 -0.49
CA ILE A 89 -2.76 -20.58 0.33
C ILE A 89 -1.74 -19.61 0.92
N ASP A 90 -1.30 -18.65 0.11
CA ASP A 90 -0.30 -17.67 0.51
C ASP A 90 -0.82 -16.68 1.55
N ASP A 91 -2.06 -16.19 1.40
CA ASP A 91 -2.72 -15.32 2.38
C ASP A 91 -2.88 -16.02 3.73
N LYS A 92 -3.31 -17.29 3.70
CA LYS A 92 -3.37 -18.12 4.91
C LYS A 92 -2.00 -18.26 5.55
N GLU A 93 -0.96 -18.46 4.75
CA GLU A 93 0.42 -18.54 5.21
C GLU A 93 0.87 -17.22 5.86
N ILE A 94 0.56 -16.07 5.24
CA ILE A 94 0.87 -14.74 5.75
C ILE A 94 0.20 -14.50 7.11
N ILE A 95 -1.10 -14.75 7.21
CA ILE A 95 -1.86 -14.57 8.46
C ILE A 95 -1.29 -15.46 9.57
N ASN A 96 -1.08 -16.75 9.29
CA ASN A 96 -0.53 -17.68 10.27
C ASN A 96 0.88 -17.28 10.73
N THR A 97 1.73 -16.85 9.79
CA THR A 97 3.09 -16.41 10.10
C THR A 97 3.07 -15.14 10.95
N ALA A 98 2.25 -14.16 10.61
CA ALA A 98 2.11 -12.93 11.38
C ALA A 98 1.64 -13.21 12.83
N ILE A 99 0.62 -14.05 13.01
CA ILE A 99 0.13 -14.44 14.34
C ILE A 99 1.22 -15.19 15.12
N LYS A 100 1.93 -16.11 14.47
CA LYS A 100 3.02 -16.87 15.09
C LYS A 100 4.22 -16.00 15.46
N SER A 101 4.52 -14.96 14.68
CA SER A 101 5.56 -13.98 15.03
C SER A 101 5.19 -13.18 16.27
N LEU A 102 3.89 -12.92 16.49
CA LEU A 102 3.40 -12.23 17.68
C LEU A 102 3.33 -13.12 18.93
N SER A 103 3.26 -14.45 18.79
CA SER A 103 3.12 -15.37 19.94
C SER A 103 4.31 -15.35 20.89
N ASN A 104 5.48 -14.91 20.43
CA ASN A 104 6.69 -14.79 21.24
C ASN A 104 6.76 -13.46 22.02
N LEU A 105 5.80 -12.57 21.82
CA LEU A 105 5.68 -11.31 22.55
C LEU A 105 4.64 -11.47 23.66
N SER A 106 4.89 -10.83 24.79
CA SER A 106 3.93 -10.73 25.90
C SER A 106 2.78 -9.77 25.52
N TYR A 107 1.80 -10.27 24.77
CA TYR A 107 0.56 -9.57 24.43
C TYR A 107 -0.63 -10.18 25.20
N SER A 108 -1.56 -9.35 25.64
CA SER A 108 -2.73 -9.80 26.42
C SER A 108 -3.96 -10.08 25.55
N SER A 109 -4.21 -9.23 24.55
CA SER A 109 -5.31 -9.39 23.58
C SER A 109 -5.10 -8.49 22.36
N GLY A 110 -5.83 -8.78 21.28
CA GLY A 110 -5.80 -7.98 20.05
C GLY A 110 -6.92 -8.37 19.08
N THR A 111 -7.22 -7.49 18.12
CA THR A 111 -8.23 -7.73 17.08
C THR A 111 -7.57 -7.79 15.72
N LEU A 112 -7.68 -8.92 15.03
CA LEU A 112 -7.31 -9.04 13.62
C LEU A 112 -8.52 -8.64 12.75
N LYS A 113 -8.36 -7.59 11.94
CA LYS A 113 -9.37 -7.15 10.96
C LYS A 113 -8.91 -7.55 9.57
N ILE A 114 -9.74 -8.32 8.86
CA ILE A 114 -9.49 -8.75 7.49
C ILE A 114 -10.57 -8.14 6.60
N GLY A 115 -10.17 -7.62 5.44
CA GLY A 115 -11.08 -7.08 4.44
C GLY A 115 -10.59 -7.40 3.03
N ASN A 116 -11.52 -7.49 2.08
CA ASN A 116 -11.21 -7.62 0.66
C ASN A 116 -11.81 -6.44 -0.11
N VAL A 117 -10.94 -5.60 -0.69
CA VAL A 117 -11.33 -4.42 -1.47
C VAL A 117 -12.09 -4.78 -2.75
N GLU A 118 -11.91 -5.99 -3.28
CA GLU A 118 -12.59 -6.48 -4.47
C GLU A 118 -14.10 -6.60 -4.28
N ILE A 119 -14.56 -6.90 -3.06
CA ILE A 119 -16.00 -6.94 -2.74
C ILE A 119 -16.60 -5.54 -2.93
N PHE A 120 -15.91 -4.51 -2.43
CA PHE A 120 -16.32 -3.13 -2.63
C PHE A 120 -16.29 -2.74 -4.12
N ASN A 121 -15.21 -3.07 -4.83
CA ASN A 121 -15.10 -2.78 -6.26
C ASN A 121 -16.19 -3.49 -7.09
N LEU A 122 -16.51 -4.74 -6.75
CA LEU A 122 -17.59 -5.51 -7.37
C LEU A 122 -18.94 -4.83 -7.12
N LEU A 123 -19.23 -4.43 -5.88
CA LEU A 123 -20.44 -3.67 -5.55
C LEU A 123 -20.56 -2.43 -6.42
N ILE A 124 -19.54 -1.57 -6.44
CA ILE A 124 -19.54 -0.33 -7.24
C ILE A 124 -19.73 -0.63 -8.73
N SER A 125 -19.12 -1.71 -9.25
CA SER A 125 -19.26 -2.09 -10.66
C SER A 125 -20.69 -2.45 -11.04
N LYS A 126 -21.44 -3.07 -10.12
CA LYS A 126 -22.82 -3.56 -10.32
C LYS A 126 -23.90 -2.51 -10.10
N LEU A 127 -23.57 -1.38 -9.46
CA LEU A 127 -24.52 -0.28 -9.31
C LEU A 127 -24.95 0.28 -10.67
N ASP A 128 -26.24 0.54 -10.83
CA ASP A 128 -26.77 1.21 -12.03
C ASP A 128 -26.66 2.74 -11.87
N ILE A 129 -25.42 3.24 -11.93
CA ILE A 129 -25.10 4.66 -11.79
C ILE A 129 -24.11 5.09 -12.88
N PRO A 130 -24.07 6.38 -13.25
CA PRO A 130 -23.12 6.88 -14.25
C PRO A 130 -21.67 6.51 -13.94
N LYS A 131 -20.87 6.22 -14.98
CA LYS A 131 -19.46 5.83 -14.85
C LYS A 131 -18.62 6.83 -14.03
N ARG A 132 -18.94 8.13 -14.15
CA ARG A 132 -18.30 9.20 -13.36
C ARG A 132 -18.46 8.98 -11.86
N TRP A 133 -19.64 8.55 -11.41
CA TRP A 133 -19.91 8.25 -10.01
C TRP A 133 -19.15 7.02 -9.53
N LYS A 134 -19.15 5.93 -10.32
CA LYS A 134 -18.36 4.72 -10.01
C LYS A 134 -16.89 5.07 -9.76
N LEU A 135 -16.29 5.85 -10.67
CA LEU A 135 -14.90 6.31 -10.55
C LEU A 135 -14.66 7.15 -9.29
N ARG A 136 -15.57 8.09 -8.97
CA ARG A 136 -15.45 8.93 -7.77
C ARG A 136 -15.53 8.10 -6.49
N LEU A 137 -16.49 7.18 -6.40
CA LEU A 137 -16.65 6.31 -5.23
C LEU A 137 -15.42 5.41 -5.05
N SER A 138 -14.97 4.73 -6.11
CA SER A 138 -13.77 3.88 -6.07
C SER A 138 -12.49 4.65 -5.73
N ARG A 139 -12.35 5.91 -6.15
CA ARG A 139 -11.15 6.72 -5.87
C ARG A 139 -11.10 7.26 -4.45
N HIS A 140 -12.26 7.45 -3.83
CA HIS A 140 -12.38 8.26 -2.62
C HIS A 140 -12.93 7.52 -1.40
N PHE A 141 -13.16 6.21 -1.47
CA PHE A 141 -13.65 5.39 -0.37
C PHE A 141 -12.85 5.54 0.94
N TRP A 142 -11.54 5.75 0.86
CA TRP A 142 -10.67 5.92 2.02
C TRP A 142 -10.78 7.29 2.69
N ARG A 143 -11.46 8.26 2.07
CA ARG A 143 -11.66 9.62 2.60
C ARG A 143 -13.03 9.72 3.27
N GLU A 144 -13.23 9.02 4.37
CA GLU A 144 -14.53 8.83 5.05
C GLU A 144 -15.48 10.05 5.00
N LYS A 145 -15.05 11.22 5.51
CA LYS A 145 -15.87 12.45 5.50
C LYS A 145 -16.33 12.85 4.08
N TYR A 146 -15.40 12.82 3.13
CA TYR A 146 -15.70 13.18 1.75
C TYR A 146 -16.47 12.07 1.02
N PHE A 147 -16.22 10.81 1.35
CA PHE A 147 -16.98 9.69 0.81
C PHE A 147 -18.45 9.75 1.26
N ASN A 148 -18.71 10.06 2.52
CA ASN A 148 -20.07 10.29 3.03
C ASN A 148 -20.75 11.48 2.33
N ASP A 149 -20.02 12.56 2.06
CA ASP A 149 -20.52 13.67 1.25
C ASP A 149 -20.85 13.26 -0.19
N LEU A 150 -20.00 12.44 -0.83
CA LEU A 150 -20.27 11.87 -2.16
C LEU A 150 -21.56 11.04 -2.16
N LEU A 151 -21.78 10.21 -1.15
CA LEU A 151 -22.99 9.40 -1.04
C LEU A 151 -24.25 10.27 -0.92
N LYS A 152 -24.20 11.35 -0.12
CA LYS A 152 -25.31 12.31 0.02
C LYS A 152 -25.62 13.04 -1.30
N ARG A 153 -24.59 13.42 -2.07
CA ARG A 153 -24.79 14.06 -3.38
C ARG A 153 -25.37 13.11 -4.41
N LEU A 154 -24.95 11.84 -4.38
CA LEU A 154 -25.52 10.80 -5.23
C LEU A 154 -27.00 10.55 -4.91
N GLU A 155 -27.37 10.55 -3.62
CA GLU A 155 -28.76 10.41 -3.17
C GLU A 155 -29.65 11.58 -3.63
N THR A 156 -29.11 12.79 -3.60
CA THR A 156 -29.88 14.02 -3.89
C THR A 156 -29.78 14.49 -5.35
N ASN A 157 -29.04 13.77 -6.21
CA ASN A 157 -28.69 14.19 -7.58
C ASN A 157 -28.14 15.63 -7.67
N SER A 158 -27.43 16.09 -6.64
CA SER A 158 -27.00 17.48 -6.47
C SER A 158 -25.62 17.79 -7.09
N ASP A 159 -25.30 17.18 -8.24
CA ASP A 159 -23.97 17.27 -8.88
C ASP A 159 -24.01 17.90 -10.27
#